data_AF-A0A3S1EZ07-F1
#
_entry.id   AF-A0A3S1EZ07-F1
#
_cell.length_a   1.000
_cell.length_b   1.000
_cell.length_c   1.000
_cell.angle_alpha   90.00
_cell.angle_beta   90.00
_cell.angle_gamma   90.00
#
_symmetry.space_group_name_H-M   'P 1'
#
loop_
_entity.id
_entity.type
_entity.pdbx_description
1 polymer ?
#
loop_
_entity_poly.entity_id
_entity_poly.type
_entity_poly.pdbx_seq_one_letter_code
_entity_poly.pdbx_strand_id
1 'polypeptide(L)'
;MRPFVYERPTSVSAAIAMASRPDTVHVPPTGADTQFIAGGTNLADYMKLGVARPERLLDLNTLAEPALRQIRIDDDKIRFGALVRMGEAADNNDV
;
A
#
# COMPACT_ATOMS: atom_id res chain seq x y z
N MET A 1 -16.71 -9.45 -6.29
CA MET A 1 -15.23 -9.55 -6.44
C MET A 1 -14.87 -10.99 -6.77
N ARG A 2 -13.72 -11.22 -7.42
CA ARG A 2 -13.16 -12.57 -7.61
C ARG A 2 -12.47 -13.03 -6.30
N PRO A 3 -12.35 -14.35 -6.05
CA PRO A 3 -11.52 -14.86 -4.97
C PRO A 3 -10.07 -14.41 -5.12
N PHE A 4 -9.41 -14.13 -4.00
CA PHE A 4 -8.00 -13.75 -3.91
C PHE A 4 -7.39 -14.30 -2.62
N VAL A 5 -6.07 -14.45 -2.61
CA VAL A 5 -5.28 -14.76 -1.41
C VAL A 5 -4.99 -13.46 -0.66
N TYR A 6 -5.17 -13.46 0.66
CA TYR A 6 -4.88 -12.30 1.51
C TYR A 6 -3.75 -12.65 2.46
N GLU A 7 -2.68 -11.86 2.42
CA GLU A 7 -1.49 -12.08 3.23
C GLU A 7 -1.04 -10.79 3.91
N ARG A 8 -0.35 -10.97 5.04
CA ARG A 8 0.18 -9.89 5.87
C ARG A 8 1.69 -10.04 5.96
N PRO A 9 2.46 -9.36 5.08
CA PRO A 9 3.91 -9.34 5.21
C PRO A 9 4.29 -8.76 6.58
N THR A 10 5.42 -9.24 7.11
CA THR A 10 5.95 -8.83 8.42
C THR A 10 7.00 -7.72 8.32
N SER A 11 7.46 -7.40 7.10
CA SER A 11 8.38 -6.29 6.82
C SER A 11 8.18 -5.73 5.42
N VAL A 12 8.69 -4.52 5.18
CA VAL A 12 8.73 -3.91 3.83
C VAL A 12 9.52 -4.79 2.86
N SER A 13 10.66 -5.34 3.29
CA SER A 13 11.47 -6.22 2.47
C SER A 13 10.73 -7.50 2.06
N ALA A 14 9.97 -8.10 3.00
CA ALA A 14 9.13 -9.25 2.70
C ALA A 14 8.02 -8.89 1.71
N ALA A 15 7.35 -7.74 1.88
CA ALA A 15 6.33 -7.27 0.95
C ALA A 15 6.89 -7.09 -0.48
N ILE A 16 8.09 -6.50 -0.60
CA ILE A 16 8.78 -6.34 -1.89
C ILE A 16 9.12 -7.71 -2.50
N ALA A 17 9.70 -8.62 -1.71
CA ALA A 17 10.04 -9.96 -2.19
C ALA A 17 8.82 -10.74 -2.67
N MET A 18 7.69 -10.64 -1.95
CA MET A 18 6.43 -11.28 -2.32
C MET A 18 5.78 -10.68 -3.58
N ALA A 19 6.00 -9.39 -3.84
CA ALA A 19 5.45 -8.70 -5.01
C ALA A 19 6.35 -8.76 -6.25
N SER A 20 7.65 -9.03 -6.07
CA SER A 20 8.63 -9.03 -7.16
C SER A 20 8.37 -10.15 -8.16
N ARG A 21 8.10 -9.79 -9.41
CA ARG A 21 8.01 -10.72 -10.55
C ARG A 21 8.76 -10.16 -11.77
N PRO A 22 9.64 -10.95 -12.42
CA PRO A 22 10.45 -10.50 -13.55
C PRO A 22 9.63 -9.98 -14.74
N ASP A 23 8.41 -10.49 -14.91
CA ASP A 23 7.64 -10.33 -16.17
C ASP A 23 6.65 -9.16 -16.15
N THR A 24 6.78 -8.23 -15.19
CA THR A 24 5.78 -7.17 -14.92
C THR A 24 6.11 -5.80 -15.52
N VAL A 25 7.20 -5.67 -16.27
CA VAL A 25 7.75 -4.38 -16.76
C VAL A 25 6.77 -3.57 -17.64
N HIS A 26 5.70 -4.18 -18.15
CA HIS A 26 4.71 -3.52 -19.02
C HIS A 26 3.26 -3.62 -18.49
N VAL A 27 3.09 -4.07 -17.26
CA VAL A 27 1.75 -4.24 -16.66
C VAL A 27 1.40 -2.95 -15.92
N PRO A 28 0.23 -2.33 -16.20
CA PRO A 28 -0.20 -1.17 -15.42
C PRO A 28 -0.38 -1.58 -13.94
N PRO A 29 -0.18 -0.68 -12.97
CA PRO A 29 -0.26 -1.04 -11.55
C PRO A 29 -1.57 -1.75 -11.15
N THR A 30 -2.69 -1.40 -11.78
CA THR A 30 -4.00 -2.02 -11.53
C THR A 30 -4.16 -3.42 -12.14
N GLY A 31 -3.28 -3.80 -13.06
CA GLY A 31 -3.26 -5.09 -13.74
C GLY A 31 -2.30 -6.12 -13.10
N ALA A 32 -1.57 -5.75 -12.06
CA ALA A 32 -0.67 -6.69 -11.37
C ALA A 32 -1.46 -7.78 -10.63
N ASP A 33 -0.98 -9.02 -10.72
CA ASP A 33 -1.57 -10.18 -10.02
C ASP A 33 -1.46 -10.05 -8.49
N THR A 34 -0.36 -9.47 -8.02
CA THR A 34 -0.12 -9.15 -6.61
C THR A 34 -0.26 -7.65 -6.44
N GLN A 35 -1.15 -7.21 -5.55
CA GLN A 35 -1.30 -5.80 -5.21
C GLN A 35 -1.19 -5.56 -3.71
N PHE A 36 -0.64 -4.39 -3.36
CA PHE A 36 -0.61 -3.92 -1.98
C PHE A 36 -1.94 -3.31 -1.60
N ILE A 37 -2.39 -3.57 -0.37
CA ILE A 37 -3.58 -2.92 0.20
C ILE A 37 -3.23 -2.27 1.54
N ALA A 38 -3.68 -1.02 1.71
CA ALA A 38 -3.58 -0.26 2.95
C ALA A 38 -4.98 0.14 3.42
N GLY A 39 -5.39 1.40 3.25
CA GLY A 39 -6.75 1.84 3.56
C GLY A 39 -7.83 1.24 2.64
N GLY A 40 -7.44 0.73 1.47
CA GLY A 40 -8.33 0.01 0.56
C GLY A 40 -9.38 0.86 -0.17
N THR A 41 -9.49 2.16 0.14
CA THR A 41 -10.52 3.06 -0.39
C THR A 41 -10.62 3.07 -1.91
N ASN A 42 -9.48 3.02 -2.63
CA ASN A 42 -9.47 2.96 -4.09
C ASN A 42 -9.48 1.51 -4.60
N LEU A 43 -8.56 0.67 -4.09
CA LEU A 43 -8.35 -0.68 -4.62
C LEU A 43 -9.59 -1.57 -4.45
N ALA A 44 -10.27 -1.50 -3.30
CA ALA A 44 -11.47 -2.30 -3.07
C ALA A 44 -12.56 -1.94 -4.09
N ASP A 45 -12.73 -0.67 -4.43
CA ASP A 45 -13.72 -0.26 -5.42
C ASP A 45 -13.31 -0.67 -6.83
N TYR A 46 -12.03 -0.56 -7.19
CA TYR A 46 -11.51 -1.12 -8.44
C TYR A 46 -11.75 -2.62 -8.57
N MET A 47 -11.64 -3.37 -7.47
CA MET A 47 -11.93 -4.81 -7.44
C MET A 47 -13.42 -5.12 -7.58
N LYS A 48 -14.32 -4.29 -7.01
CA LYS A 48 -15.78 -4.45 -7.18
C LYS A 48 -16.18 -4.20 -8.63
N LEU A 49 -15.63 -3.15 -9.24
CA LEU A 49 -15.87 -2.76 -10.62
C LEU A 49 -15.13 -3.63 -11.65
N GLY A 50 -14.24 -4.51 -11.18
CA GLY A 50 -13.47 -5.41 -12.04
C GLY A 50 -12.36 -4.72 -12.84
N VAL A 51 -11.97 -3.50 -12.47
CA VAL A 51 -10.83 -2.74 -13.00
C VAL A 51 -9.52 -3.36 -12.54
N ALA A 52 -9.42 -3.69 -11.25
CA ALA A 52 -8.32 -4.44 -10.67
C ALA A 52 -8.79 -5.86 -10.36
N ARG A 53 -7.98 -6.86 -10.71
CA ARG A 53 -8.32 -8.29 -10.50
C ARG A 53 -7.15 -9.07 -9.92
N PRO A 54 -6.54 -8.61 -8.81
CA PRO A 54 -5.39 -9.30 -8.24
C PRO A 54 -5.79 -10.69 -7.75
N GLU A 55 -4.89 -11.64 -7.89
CA GLU A 55 -4.99 -12.98 -7.30
C GLU A 55 -4.48 -12.97 -5.86
N ARG A 56 -3.66 -11.96 -5.49
CA ARG A 56 -3.06 -11.82 -4.17
C ARG A 56 -3.09 -10.37 -3.69
N LEU A 57 -3.52 -10.18 -2.45
CA LEU A 57 -3.44 -8.90 -1.73
C LEU A 57 -2.43 -9.00 -0.59
N LEU A 58 -1.53 -8.04 -0.53
CA LEU A 58 -0.55 -7.88 0.55
C LEU A 58 -0.97 -6.69 1.42
N ASP A 59 -1.47 -6.97 2.62
CA ASP A 59 -1.92 -5.98 3.59
C ASP A 59 -0.73 -5.34 4.31
N LEU A 60 -0.51 -4.05 4.04
CA LEU A 60 0.61 -3.30 4.60
C LEU A 60 0.30 -2.76 6.01
N ASN A 61 -0.95 -2.82 6.49
CA ASN A 61 -1.32 -2.22 7.77
C ASN A 61 -0.64 -2.89 8.98
N THR A 62 -0.10 -4.09 8.83
CA THR A 62 0.59 -4.84 9.89
C THR A 62 2.09 -4.60 9.94
N LEU A 63 2.66 -3.87 8.99
CA LEU A 63 4.10 -3.56 8.97
C LEU A 63 4.46 -2.72 10.19
N ALA A 64 5.47 -3.14 10.97
CA ALA A 64 5.81 -2.53 12.25
C ALA A 64 6.81 -1.37 12.12
N GLU A 65 7.39 -1.15 10.94
CA GLU A 65 8.38 -0.12 10.70
C GLU A 65 7.82 1.28 11.03
N PRO A 66 8.38 1.98 12.04
CA PRO A 66 7.82 3.25 12.52
C PRO A 66 7.78 4.32 11.43
N ALA A 67 8.77 4.33 10.53
CA ALA A 67 8.88 5.28 9.43
C ALA A 67 7.67 5.25 8.48
N LEU A 68 6.89 4.16 8.42
CA LEU A 68 5.70 4.09 7.60
C LEU A 68 4.53 4.92 8.14
N ARG A 69 4.52 5.26 9.44
CA ARG A 69 3.42 5.99 10.10
C ARG A 69 3.86 7.31 10.71
N GLN A 70 5.08 7.75 10.45
CA GLN A 70 5.59 9.02 10.97
C GLN A 70 5.39 10.14 9.97
N ILE A 71 5.02 11.31 10.48
CA ILE A 71 5.18 12.59 9.82
C ILE A 71 6.46 13.19 10.38
N ARG A 72 7.43 13.50 9.51
CA ARG A 72 8.68 14.18 9.90
C ARG A 72 8.77 15.52 9.20
N ILE A 73 8.92 16.57 9.98
CA ILE A 73 9.06 17.94 9.50
C ILE A 73 10.51 18.37 9.76
N ASP A 74 11.20 18.73 8.69
CA ASP A 74 12.53 19.31 8.69
C ASP A 74 12.44 20.75 8.11
N ASP A 75 13.47 21.58 8.25
CA ASP A 75 13.43 23.01 7.87
C ASP A 75 12.98 23.29 6.42
N ASP A 76 13.27 22.38 5.49
CA ASP A 76 13.04 22.53 4.05
C ASP A 76 12.08 21.49 3.44
N LYS A 77 11.59 20.54 4.24
CA LYS A 77 10.78 19.42 3.74
C LYS A 77 9.90 18.80 4.81
N ILE A 78 8.82 18.18 4.33
CA ILE A 78 7.97 17.30 5.11
C ILE A 78 8.02 15.92 4.48
N ARG A 79 8.17 14.88 5.31
CA ARG A 79 8.12 13.47 4.90
C ARG A 79 6.95 12.78 5.59
N PHE A 80 6.01 12.30 4.80
CA PHE A 80 4.93 11.42 5.24
C PHE A 80 5.34 9.97 5.04
N GLY A 81 5.20 9.16 6.10
CA GLY A 81 5.22 7.72 5.97
C GLY A 81 4.07 7.24 5.07
N ALA A 82 4.30 6.18 4.30
CA ALA A 82 3.34 5.68 3.30
C ALA A 82 2.00 5.18 3.88
N LEU A 83 1.93 4.94 5.20
CA LEU A 83 0.74 4.52 5.94
C LEU A 83 0.18 5.60 6.86
N VAL A 84 0.68 6.84 6.79
CA VAL A 84 0.03 7.98 7.45
C VAL A 84 -1.37 8.13 6.86
N ARG A 85 -2.38 8.25 7.74
CA ARG A 85 -3.77 8.42 7.30
C ARG A 85 -4.00 9.87 6.91
N MET A 86 -4.84 10.09 5.89
CA MET A 86 -5.19 11.45 5.44
C MET A 86 -5.76 12.32 6.57
N GLY A 87 -6.58 11.74 7.46
CA GLY A 87 -7.09 12.45 8.64
C GLY A 87 -5.99 12.84 9.63
N GLU A 88 -5.04 11.94 9.91
CA GLU A 88 -3.89 12.22 10.78
C GLU A 88 -3.00 13.33 10.20
N ALA A 89 -2.77 13.32 8.88
CA ALA A 89 -2.02 14.38 8.21
C ALA A 89 -2.76 15.72 8.28
N ALA A 90 -4.09 15.73 8.12
CA ALA A 90 -4.89 16.95 8.19
C ALA A 90 -5.03 17.52 9.61
N ASP A 91 -5.03 16.66 10.63
CA ASP A 91 -5.17 17.04 12.04
C ASP A 91 -3.83 17.44 12.69
N ASN A 92 -2.70 17.27 12.00
CA ASN A 92 -1.38 17.60 12.51
C ASN A 92 -1.11 19.12 12.38
N ASN A 93 -1.06 19.83 13.51
CA ASN A 93 -0.87 21.29 13.54
C ASN A 93 0.52 21.77 13.09
N ASP A 94 1.50 20.87 13.02
CA ASP A 94 2.86 21.20 12.60
C ASP A 94 3.05 21.07 11.07
N VAL A 95 2.05 20.49 10.39
CA VAL A 95 1.95 20.36 8.91
C VAL A 95 1.17 21.53 8.34
#